data_AF-A0A955EAK4-F1
#
_entry.id   AF-A0A955EAK4-F1
#
_cell.length_a   1.000
_cell.length_b   1.000
_cell.length_c   1.000
_cell.angle_alpha   90.00
_cell.angle_beta   90.00
_cell.angle_gamma   90.00
#
_symmetry.space_group_name_H-M   'P 1'
#
loop_
_entity.id
_entity.type
_entity.pdbx_description
1 polymer ?
#
loop_
_entity_poly.entity_id
_entity_poly.type
_entity_poly.pdbx_seq_one_letter_code
_entity_poly.pdbx_strand_id
1 'polypeptide(L)'
;IGEVLDSPSRVIVDKLMREGMAVATAEGIALPEGYASGVTRLLDRARGHVPSMVEDIRSGRESEIGQLNRQIIDHGRRAGVPTPTHDTIDALIETFDWKVYHRSR
;
A
#
# COMPACT_ATOMS: atom_id res chain seq x y z
N ILE A 1 -2.73 3.82 -12.15
CA ILE A 1 -3.60 3.93 -10.93
C ILE A 1 -5.08 3.91 -11.30
N GLY A 2 -5.50 4.57 -12.39
CA GLY A 2 -6.90 4.65 -12.81
C GLY A 2 -7.63 3.30 -12.88
N GLU A 3 -7.01 2.28 -13.49
CA GLU A 3 -7.59 0.93 -13.55
C GLU A 3 -7.96 0.33 -12.19
N VAL A 4 -7.17 0.62 -11.14
CA VAL A 4 -7.48 0.17 -9.77
C VAL A 4 -8.67 0.93 -9.21
N LEU A 5 -8.76 2.24 -9.47
CA LEU A 5 -9.86 3.09 -9.00
C LEU A 5 -11.18 2.81 -9.73
N ASP A 6 -11.11 2.33 -10.97
CA ASP A 6 -12.27 2.07 -11.83
C ASP A 6 -12.71 0.59 -11.79
N SER A 7 -12.05 -0.24 -10.98
CA SER A 7 -12.36 -1.66 -10.79
C SER A 7 -12.84 -1.96 -9.36
N PRO A 8 -13.37 -3.17 -9.10
CA PRO A 8 -13.76 -3.58 -7.75
C PRO A 8 -12.63 -3.45 -6.72
N SER A 9 -11.36 -3.48 -7.15
CA SER A 9 -10.17 -3.30 -6.31
C SER A 9 -10.13 -1.94 -5.59
N ARG A 10 -10.91 -0.94 -6.00
CA ARG A 10 -11.05 0.34 -5.28
C ARG A 10 -11.38 0.13 -3.80
N VAL A 11 -12.18 -0.90 -3.46
CA VAL A 11 -12.51 -1.20 -2.05
C VAL A 11 -11.28 -1.55 -1.22
N ILE A 12 -10.24 -2.11 -1.84
CA ILE A 12 -8.96 -2.43 -1.19
C ILE A 12 -8.20 -1.14 -0.89
N VAL A 13 -8.17 -0.19 -1.83
CA VAL A 13 -7.55 1.13 -1.64
C VAL A 13 -8.18 1.86 -0.44
N ASP A 14 -9.51 1.85 -0.36
CA ASP A 14 -10.23 2.45 0.77
C ASP A 14 -9.90 1.77 2.11
N LYS A 15 -9.76 0.44 2.12
CA LYS A 15 -9.39 -0.31 3.32
C LYS A 15 -7.95 -0.02 3.77
N LEU A 16 -7.00 -0.03 2.84
CA LEU A 16 -5.61 0.36 3.10
C LEU A 16 -5.54 1.77 3.68
N MET A 17 -6.23 2.75 3.07
CA MET A 17 -6.26 4.10 3.58
C MET A 17 -6.81 4.16 5.03
N ARG A 18 -7.92 3.48 5.32
CA ARG A 18 -8.50 3.46 6.68
C ARG A 18 -7.57 2.84 7.71
N GLU A 19 -6.93 1.73 7.38
CA GLU A 19 -5.96 1.07 8.26
C GLU A 19 -4.76 2.00 8.54
N GLY A 20 -4.18 2.62 7.51
CA GLY A 20 -3.06 3.56 7.70
C GLY A 20 -3.44 4.78 8.54
N MET A 21 -4.65 5.32 8.34
CA MET A 21 -5.16 6.41 9.18
C MET A 21 -5.39 5.99 10.63
N ALA A 22 -5.86 4.77 10.87
CA ALA A 22 -6.04 4.23 12.22
C ALA A 22 -4.70 4.07 12.94
N VAL A 23 -3.68 3.56 12.24
CA VAL A 23 -2.31 3.46 12.76
C VAL A 23 -1.76 4.85 13.09
N ALA A 24 -1.83 5.80 12.15
CA ALA A 24 -1.36 7.16 12.37
C ALA A 24 -2.03 7.82 13.60
N THR A 25 -3.34 7.65 13.75
CA THR A 25 -4.10 8.17 14.90
C THR A 25 -3.62 7.54 16.21
N ALA A 26 -3.39 6.22 16.24
CA ALA A 26 -2.92 5.51 17.43
C ALA A 26 -1.49 5.91 17.84
N GLU A 27 -0.66 6.35 16.88
CA GLU A 27 0.66 6.91 17.14
C GLU A 27 0.64 8.41 17.49
N GLY A 28 -0.54 9.02 17.61
CA GLY A 28 -0.69 10.43 17.97
C GLY A 28 -0.40 11.41 16.82
N ILE A 29 -0.37 10.92 15.57
CA ILE A 29 -0.21 11.78 14.39
C ILE A 29 -1.55 12.44 14.06
N ALA A 30 -1.58 13.76 14.16
CA ALA A 30 -2.75 14.55 13.83
C ALA A 30 -2.97 14.56 12.30
N LEU A 31 -4.05 13.93 11.84
CA LEU A 31 -4.50 14.01 10.46
C LEU A 31 -5.40 15.25 10.28
N PRO A 32 -5.14 16.09 9.26
CA PRO A 32 -5.94 17.29 9.04
C PRO A 32 -7.39 16.94 8.68
N GLU A 33 -8.30 17.87 8.94
CA GLU A 33 -9.69 17.73 8.53
C GLU A 33 -9.77 17.48 7.01
N GLY A 34 -10.58 16.51 6.61
CA GLY A 34 -10.73 16.14 5.21
C GLY A 34 -9.55 15.39 4.60
N TYR A 35 -8.59 14.89 5.38
CA TYR A 35 -7.43 14.10 4.91
C TYR A 35 -7.83 13.01 3.90
N ALA A 36 -8.83 12.17 4.23
CA ALA A 36 -9.32 11.11 3.36
C ALA A 36 -9.84 11.64 2.00
N SER A 37 -10.53 12.79 2.01
CA SER A 37 -10.98 13.45 0.78
C SER A 37 -9.80 13.99 -0.03
N GLY A 38 -8.75 14.46 0.65
CA GLY A 38 -7.49 14.91 0.05
C GLY A 38 -6.77 13.77 -0.66
N VAL A 39 -6.63 12.61 0.00
CA VAL A 39 -6.07 11.39 -0.58
C VAL A 39 -6.87 10.95 -1.81
N THR A 40 -8.20 10.96 -1.72
CA THR A 40 -9.06 10.62 -2.86
C THR A 40 -8.80 11.53 -4.06
N ARG A 41 -8.71 12.85 -3.85
CA ARG A 41 -8.38 13.82 -4.91
C ARG A 41 -6.97 13.63 -5.48
N LEU A 42 -6.02 13.27 -4.63
CA LEU A 42 -4.65 12.97 -5.05
C LEU A 42 -4.62 11.75 -5.97
N LEU A 43 -5.28 10.66 -5.57
CA LEU A 43 -5.40 9.44 -6.37
C LEU A 43 -6.09 9.70 -7.71
N ASP A 44 -7.12 10.54 -7.72
CA ASP A 44 -7.83 10.95 -8.94
C ASP A 44 -6.92 11.73 -9.91
N ARG A 45 -6.10 12.66 -9.41
CA ARG A 45 -5.10 13.36 -10.22
C ARG A 45 -3.98 12.45 -10.71
N ALA A 46 -3.64 11.43 -9.92
CA ALA A 46 -2.60 10.47 -10.23
C ALA A 46 -3.10 9.30 -11.11
N ARG A 47 -4.31 9.35 -11.69
CA ARG A 47 -4.88 8.24 -12.48
C ARG A 47 -3.94 7.70 -13.56
N GLY A 48 -3.30 8.60 -14.31
CA GLY A 48 -2.35 8.25 -15.37
C GLY A 48 -0.98 7.78 -14.87
N HIS A 49 -0.70 7.87 -13.57
CA HIS A 49 0.57 7.43 -13.00
C HIS A 49 0.63 5.90 -12.93
N VAL A 50 1.77 5.36 -13.37
CA VAL A 50 2.17 3.97 -13.19
C VAL A 50 3.19 3.95 -12.05
N PRO A 51 2.90 3.22 -10.95
CA PRO A 51 3.86 3.09 -9.85
C PRO A 51 5.15 2.40 -10.33
N SER A 52 6.31 2.85 -9.86
CA SER A 52 7.61 2.26 -10.23
C SER A 52 7.71 0.76 -9.94
N MET A 53 7.07 0.26 -8.88
CA MET A 53 6.97 -1.19 -8.60
C MET A 53 6.40 -1.97 -9.79
N VAL A 54 5.41 -1.43 -10.51
CA VAL A 54 4.84 -2.10 -11.68
C VAL A 54 5.89 -2.26 -12.78
N GLU A 55 6.76 -1.26 -12.93
CA GLU A 55 7.87 -1.30 -13.89
C GLU A 55 8.96 -2.28 -13.45
N ASP A 56 9.26 -2.36 -12.15
CA ASP A 56 10.21 -3.32 -11.59
C ASP A 56 9.72 -4.76 -11.80
N ILE A 57 8.47 -5.05 -11.45
CA ILE A 57 7.85 -6.37 -11.67
C ILE A 57 7.84 -6.72 -13.16
N ARG A 58 7.46 -5.79 -14.04
CA ARG A 58 7.47 -5.99 -15.50
C ARG A 58 8.87 -6.27 -16.04
N SER A 59 9.89 -5.68 -15.42
CA SER A 59 11.29 -5.85 -15.80
C SER A 59 11.97 -7.03 -15.11
N GLY A 60 11.26 -7.76 -14.23
CA GLY A 60 11.82 -8.86 -13.45
C GLY A 60 12.87 -8.42 -12.42
N ARG A 61 12.85 -7.15 -12.01
CA ARG A 61 13.70 -6.63 -10.93
C ARG A 61 13.00 -6.84 -9.58
N GLU A 62 13.79 -6.93 -8.53
CA GLU A 62 13.29 -6.87 -7.16
C GLU A 62 12.63 -5.52 -6.91
N SER A 63 11.41 -5.53 -6.34
CA SER A 63 10.68 -4.30 -6.08
C SER A 63 11.01 -3.72 -4.69
N GLU A 64 11.49 -2.48 -4.63
CA GLU A 64 11.88 -1.85 -3.34
C GLU A 64 10.67 -1.47 -2.44
N ILE A 65 9.42 -1.68 -2.91
CA ILE A 65 8.22 -1.02 -2.35
C ILE A 65 7.44 -1.89 -1.34
N GLY A 66 7.85 -3.13 -1.05
CA GLY A 66 7.36 -3.86 0.14
C GLY A 66 7.51 -3.03 1.43
N GLN A 67 8.47 -2.09 1.46
CA GLN A 67 8.70 -1.22 2.62
C GLN A 67 7.49 -0.37 3.04
N LEU A 68 6.65 0.13 2.13
CA LEU A 68 5.56 1.03 2.52
C LEU A 68 4.46 0.31 3.32
N ASN A 69 4.03 -0.88 2.85
CA ASN A 69 3.04 -1.67 3.58
C ASN A 69 3.64 -2.20 4.89
N ARG A 70 4.90 -2.67 4.86
CA ARG A 70 5.61 -3.17 6.05
C ARG A 70 5.77 -2.13 7.14
N GLN A 71 6.04 -0.87 6.78
CA GLN A 71 6.08 0.21 7.76
C GLN A 71 4.74 0.37 8.48
N ILE A 72 3.63 0.44 7.74
CA ILE A 72 2.30 0.54 8.35
C ILE A 72 1.98 -0.68 9.23
N ILE A 73 2.35 -1.89 8.80
CA ILE A 73 2.19 -3.13 9.57
C ILE A 73 2.98 -3.06 10.88
N ASP A 74 4.25 -2.65 10.83
CA ASP A 74 5.13 -2.59 12.00
C ASP A 74 4.68 -1.52 13.01
N HIS A 75 4.19 -0.38 12.52
CA HIS A 75 3.60 0.67 13.34
C HIS A 75 2.26 0.19 13.94
N GLY A 76 1.41 -0.48 13.15
CA GLY A 76 0.16 -1.06 13.63
C GLY A 76 0.38 -2.10 14.73
N ARG A 77 1.36 -2.99 14.58
CA ARG A 77 1.74 -3.96 15.62
C ARG A 77 2.18 -3.28 16.91
N ARG A 78 3.02 -2.25 16.82
CA ARG A 78 3.50 -1.47 17.99
C ARG A 78 2.36 -0.74 18.70
N ALA A 79 1.40 -0.20 17.94
CA ALA A 79 0.26 0.54 18.45
C ALA A 79 -0.95 -0.33 18.85
N GLY A 80 -0.91 -1.65 18.60
CA GLY A 80 -2.04 -2.56 18.85
C GLY A 80 -3.21 -2.39 17.87
N VAL A 81 -2.96 -1.85 16.68
CA VAL A 81 -3.95 -1.63 15.62
C VAL A 81 -3.81 -2.70 14.53
N PRO A 82 -4.86 -3.49 14.25
CA PRO A 82 -4.83 -4.47 13.16
C PRO A 82 -4.72 -3.82 11.77
N THR A 83 -3.86 -4.37 10.90
CA THR A 83 -3.65 -3.93 9.51
C THR A 83 -3.79 -5.08 8.49
N PRO A 84 -4.90 -5.86 8.52
CA PRO A 84 -5.01 -7.10 7.76
C PRO A 84 -4.98 -6.90 6.24
N THR A 85 -5.44 -5.76 5.73
CA THR A 85 -5.40 -5.46 4.30
C THR A 85 -3.96 -5.16 3.87
N HIS A 86 -3.18 -4.44 4.69
CA HIS A 86 -1.75 -4.25 4.42
C HIS A 86 -1.00 -5.57 4.48
N ASP A 87 -1.25 -6.42 5.49
CA ASP A 87 -0.63 -7.75 5.59
C ASP A 87 -0.89 -8.59 4.32
N THR A 88 -2.12 -8.55 3.82
CA THR A 88 -2.51 -9.28 2.60
C THR A 88 -1.78 -8.75 1.37
N ILE A 89 -1.71 -7.42 1.22
CA ILE A 89 -1.07 -6.80 0.04
C ILE A 89 0.44 -6.99 0.07
N ASP A 90 1.07 -6.90 1.24
CA ASP A 90 2.50 -7.18 1.39
C ASP A 90 2.84 -8.62 0.97
N ALA A 91 2.07 -9.60 1.42
CA ALA A 91 2.26 -11.01 1.04
C ALA A 91 2.09 -11.25 -0.48
N LEU A 92 1.15 -10.56 -1.13
CA LEU A 92 0.96 -10.64 -2.57
C LEU A 92 2.11 -9.99 -3.35
N ILE A 93 2.62 -8.84 -2.90
CA ILE A 93 3.79 -8.19 -3.49
C ILE A 93 5.00 -9.11 -3.36
N GLU A 94 5.24 -9.65 -2.15
CA GLU A 94 6.34 -10.56 -1.88
C GLU A 94 6.28 -11.83 -2.74
N THR A 95 5.09 -12.26 -3.18
CA THR A 95 4.95 -13.39 -4.12
C THR A 95 5.61 -13.12 -5.48
N PHE A 96 5.60 -11.86 -5.95
CA PHE A 96 6.30 -11.49 -7.19
C PHE A 96 7.81 -11.47 -7.00
N ASP A 97 8.28 -10.95 -5.86
CA ASP A 97 9.70 -10.93 -5.51
C ASP A 97 10.23 -12.32 -5.12
N TRP A 98 9.37 -13.23 -4.63
CA TRP A 98 9.75 -14.60 -4.23
C TRP A 98 10.44 -15.35 -5.36
N LYS A 99 9.99 -15.16 -6.60
CA LYS A 99 10.61 -15.74 -7.79
C LYS A 99 11.99 -15.15 -8.09
N VAL A 100 12.25 -13.90 -7.72
CA VAL A 100 13.57 -13.24 -7.84
C VAL A 100 14.51 -13.76 -6.76
N TYR A 101 14.05 -13.81 -5.50
CA TYR A 101 14.82 -14.34 -4.36
C TYR A 101 15.22 -15.82 -4.52
N HIS A 102 14.37 -16.65 -5.14
CA HIS A 102 14.60 -18.10 -5.25
C HIS A 102 15.16 -18.57 -6.60
N ARG A 103 15.31 -17.69 -7.61
CA ARG A 103 16.10 -18.01 -8.82
C ARG A 103 17.61 -17.78 -8.64
N SER A 104 18.01 -17.16 -7.54
CA SER A 104 19.41 -16.83 -7.22
C SER A 104 20.07 -17.85 -6.29
N ARG A 105 19.44 -19.02 -6.09
CA ARG A 105 19.95 -20.17 -5.35
C ARG A 105 20.01 -21.41 -6.22
#